data_AF-A0A5E7N0U9-F1
#
_entry.id   AF-A0A5E7N0U9-F1
#
_cell.length_a   1.000
_cell.length_b   1.000
_cell.length_c   1.000
_cell.angle_alpha   90.00
_cell.angle_beta   90.00
_cell.angle_gamma   90.00
#
_symmetry.space_group_name_H-M   'P 1'
#
loop_
_entity.id
_entity.type
_entity.pdbx_description
1 polymer ?
#
loop_
_entity_poly.entity_id
_entity_poly.type
_entity_poly.pdbx_seq_one_letter_code
_entity_poly.pdbx_strand_id
1 'polypeptide(L)' 'MLNLVTDQRPGEPPILRSVMHALFEIRSLDGEVLKAVSAPSTGWTHESLQAVAVEHEEITRFGADGYLGGQWMGSTEV' A
#
# COMPACT_ATOMS: atom_id res chain seq x y z
N MET A 1 -4.70 -4.09 10.97
CA MET A 1 -3.84 -4.27 9.77
C MET A 1 -4.47 -3.62 8.55
N LEU A 2 -3.67 -2.99 7.68
CA LEU A 2 -4.11 -2.40 6.42
C LEU A 2 -4.36 -3.50 5.35
N ASN A 3 -5.58 -3.60 4.81
CA ASN A 3 -5.93 -4.59 3.81
C ASN A 3 -5.72 -4.03 2.40
N LEU A 4 -4.72 -4.56 1.68
CA LEU A 4 -4.32 -4.07 0.37
C LEU A 4 -4.99 -4.84 -0.78
N VAL A 5 -5.70 -4.12 -1.63
CA VAL A 5 -6.35 -4.60 -2.86
C VAL A 5 -5.37 -4.48 -4.02
N THR A 6 -4.32 -5.30 -3.95
CA THR A 6 -3.26 -5.35 -4.97
C THR A 6 -3.06 -6.76 -5.53
N ASP A 7 -3.97 -7.68 -5.20
CA ASP A 7 -4.00 -9.01 -5.81
C ASP A 7 -4.38 -8.91 -7.29
N GLN A 8 -3.80 -9.81 -8.09
CA GLN A 8 -4.03 -9.88 -9.52
C GLN A 8 -4.33 -11.32 -9.91
N ARG A 9 -5.44 -11.54 -10.61
CA ARG A 9 -5.82 -12.85 -11.15
C ARG A 9 -5.20 -13.09 -12.52
N PRO A 10 -5.01 -14.34 -12.94
CA PRO A 10 -4.54 -14.66 -14.28
C PRO A 10 -5.41 -14.00 -15.36
N GLY A 11 -4.78 -13.23 -16.25
CA GLY A 11 -5.46 -12.52 -17.34
C GLY A 11 -5.86 -11.07 -17.03
N GLU A 12 -5.74 -10.62 -15.77
CA GLU A 12 -5.94 -9.21 -15.42
C GLU A 12 -4.72 -8.37 -15.82
N PRO A 13 -4.90 -7.06 -16.11
CA PRO A 13 -3.78 -6.15 -16.25
C PRO A 13 -2.99 -6.00 -14.93
N PRO A 14 -1.66 -5.84 -14.98
CA PRO A 14 -0.86 -5.68 -13.78
C PRO A 14 -1.10 -4.31 -13.12
N ILE A 15 -1.76 -4.33 -11.95
CA ILE A 15 -2.21 -3.14 -11.20
C ILE A 15 -1.03 -2.24 -10.81
N LEU A 16 0.10 -2.84 -10.43
CA LEU A 16 1.26 -2.10 -9.91
C LEU A 16 2.20 -1.58 -11.02
N ARG A 17 2.07 -2.03 -12.27
CA ARG A 17 3.15 -1.87 -13.27
C ARG A 17 3.55 -0.40 -13.53
N SER A 18 2.60 0.53 -13.47
CA SER A 18 2.86 1.96 -13.66
C SER A 18 3.40 2.67 -12.42
N VAL A 19 3.17 2.10 -11.23
CA VAL A 19 3.46 2.73 -9.92
C VAL A 19 4.41 1.92 -9.04
N MET A 20 4.97 0.83 -9.54
CA MET A 20 5.78 -0.11 -8.76
C MET A 20 7.06 0.51 -8.17
N HIS A 21 7.55 1.62 -8.72
CA HIS A 21 8.70 2.34 -8.15
C HIS A 21 8.31 3.61 -7.39
N ALA A 22 7.01 3.85 -7.21
CA ALA A 22 6.52 5.00 -6.49
C ALA A 22 6.66 4.84 -4.96
N LEU A 23 6.56 5.96 -4.26
CA LEU A 23 6.50 5.99 -2.80
C LEU A 23 5.19 5.33 -2.34
N PHE A 24 5.30 4.40 -1.39
CA PHE A 24 4.14 3.86 -0.69
C PHE A 24 3.90 4.67 0.58
N GLU A 25 2.69 5.20 0.73
CA GLU A 25 2.27 6.06 1.83
C GLU A 25 1.14 5.39 2.60
N ILE A 26 1.30 5.30 3.91
CA ILE A 26 0.22 4.98 4.84
C ILE A 26 -0.28 6.29 5.40
N ARG A 27 -1.56 6.57 5.21
CA ARG A 27 -2.21 7.82 5.62
C ARG A 27 -3.30 7.54 6.65
N SER A 28 -3.54 8.46 7.58
CA SER A 28 -4.73 8.41 8.42
C SER A 28 -5.98 8.59 7.56
N LEU A 29 -7.16 8.30 8.13
CA LEU A 29 -8.45 8.52 7.45
C LEU A 29 -8.72 10.01 7.14
N ASP A 30 -8.08 10.92 7.88
CA ASP A 30 -8.10 12.37 7.60
C ASP A 30 -7.09 12.80 6.52
N GLY A 31 -6.30 11.85 5.98
CA GLY A 31 -5.34 12.07 4.90
C GLY A 31 -3.93 12.49 5.33
N GLU A 32 -3.63 12.51 6.63
CA GLU A 32 -2.28 12.79 7.14
C GLU A 32 -1.33 11.63 6.83
N VAL A 33 -0.13 11.90 6.32
CA VAL A 33 0.87 10.85 6.07
C VAL A 33 1.48 10.37 7.39
N LEU A 34 1.13 9.16 7.80
CA LEU A 34 1.66 8.49 8.99
C LEU A 34 3.02 7.84 8.71
N LYS A 35 3.20 7.31 7.49
CA LYS A 35 4.44 6.69 7.04
C LYS A 35 4.60 6.79 5.54
N ALA A 36 5.85 6.96 5.10
CA ALA A 36 6.25 6.85 3.71
C ALA A 36 7.42 5.87 3.57
N VAL A 37 7.36 4.98 2.57
CA VAL A 37 8.35 3.94 2.30
C VAL A 37 8.74 3.99 0.83
N SER A 38 10.04 4.16 0.57
CA SER A 38 10.60 4.14 -0.79
C SER A 38 10.50 2.74 -1.38
N ALA A 39 10.23 2.67 -2.69
CA ALA A 39 10.18 1.40 -3.40
C ALA A 39 11.53 0.66 -3.34
N PRO A 40 11.51 -0.68 -3.25
CA PRO A 40 12.68 -1.50 -3.52
C PRO A 40 13.25 -1.21 -4.92
N SER A 41 14.54 -1.51 -5.13
CA SER A 41 15.17 -1.37 -6.45
C SER A 41 14.49 -2.21 -7.54
N THR A 42 13.91 -3.35 -7.16
CA THR A 42 13.12 -4.24 -8.03
C THR A 42 11.67 -3.77 -8.21
N GLY A 43 11.25 -2.74 -7.49
CA GLY A 43 9.87 -2.26 -7.40
C GLY A 43 9.00 -3.10 -6.46
N TRP A 44 7.82 -2.58 -6.19
CA TRP A 44 6.80 -3.19 -5.34
C TRP A 44 6.18 -4.42 -6.01
N THR A 45 5.95 -5.41 -5.16
CA THR A 45 5.12 -6.58 -5.40
C THR A 45 3.96 -6.56 -4.41
N HIS A 46 2.91 -7.34 -4.68
CA HIS A 46 1.83 -7.55 -3.72
C HIS A 46 2.36 -7.99 -2.34
N GLU A 47 3.27 -8.97 -2.33
CA GLU A 47 3.85 -9.53 -1.10
C GLU A 47 4.69 -8.51 -0.31
N SER A 48 5.49 -7.69 -1.00
CA SER A 48 6.32 -6.68 -0.32
C SER A 48 5.48 -5.52 0.24
N LEU A 49 4.39 -5.14 -0.44
CA LEU A 49 3.44 -4.17 0.10
C LEU A 49 2.70 -4.73 1.32
N GLN A 50 2.28 -6.00 1.27
CA GLN A 50 1.68 -6.66 2.44
C GLN A 50 2.64 -6.72 3.63
N ALA A 51 3.92 -7.02 3.39
CA ALA A 51 4.92 -7.05 4.46
C ALA A 51 5.03 -5.68 5.17
N VAL A 52 5.04 -4.58 4.40
CA VAL A 52 5.05 -3.22 4.96
C VAL A 52 3.75 -2.92 5.72
N ALA A 53 2.60 -3.36 5.23
CA ALA A 53 1.32 -3.20 5.92
C ALA A 53 1.29 -3.91 7.28
N VAL A 54 1.89 -5.11 7.37
CA VAL A 54 2.03 -5.86 8.64
C VAL A 54 3.03 -5.18 9.57
N GLU A 55 4.20 -4.79 9.06
CA GLU A 55 5.25 -4.10 9.84
C GLU A 55 4.72 -2.83 10.52
N HIS A 56 3.79 -2.14 9.87
CA HIS A 56 3.22 -0.89 10.34
C HIS A 56 1.81 -1.01 10.92
N GLU A 57 1.37 -2.20 11.30
CA GLU A 57 0.04 -2.39 11.87
C GLU A 57 -0.22 -1.46 13.08
N GLU A 58 0.80 -1.24 13.92
CA GLU A 58 0.64 -0.44 15.13
C GLU A 58 0.24 1.02 14.87
N ILE A 59 0.75 1.62 13.80
CA ILE A 59 0.40 3.00 13.43
C ILE A 59 -0.94 3.09 12.70
N THR A 60 -1.51 1.94 12.28
CA THR A 60 -2.81 1.86 11.61
C THR A 60 -3.97 1.53 12.56
N ARG A 61 -3.73 1.42 13.87
CA ARG A 61 -4.74 1.01 14.86
C ARG A 61 -5.97 1.92 14.93
N PHE A 62 -5.85 3.18 14.51
CA PHE A 62 -6.95 4.15 14.49
C PHE A 62 -7.59 4.32 13.11
N GLY A 63 -7.29 3.40 12.19
CA GLY A 63 -7.73 3.50 10.81
C GLY A 63 -6.68 4.16 9.92
N ALA A 64 -6.46 3.60 8.74
CA ALA A 64 -5.52 4.11 7.77
C ALA A 64 -5.86 3.65 6.35
N ASP A 65 -5.45 4.46 5.38
CA ASP A 65 -5.44 4.14 3.96
C ASP A 65 -4.02 3.93 3.44
N GLY A 66 -3.87 3.02 2.48
CA GLY A 66 -2.64 2.80 1.73
C GLY A 66 -2.71 3.47 0.37
N TYR A 67 -1.69 4.26 0.03
CA TYR A 67 -1.54 4.88 -1.27
C TYR A 67 -0.19 4.52 -1.89
N LEU A 68 -0.16 4.23 -3.19
CA LEU A 68 1.07 4.04 -3.94
C LEU A 68 1.11 5.01 -5.12
N GLY A 69 2.07 5.94 -5.09
CA GLY A 69 2.16 6.99 -6.11
C GLY A 69 0.90 7.86 -6.22
N GLY A 70 0.20 8.07 -5.10
CA GLY A 70 -1.05 8.82 -5.05
C GLY A 70 -2.31 8.03 -5.45
N GLN A 71 -2.19 6.78 -5.91
CA GLN A 71 -3.34 5.91 -6.15
C GLN A 71 -3.67 5.11 -4.87
N TRP A 72 -4.95 5.05 -4.51
CA TRP A 72 -5.40 4.26 -3.35
C TRP A 72 -5.24 2.75 -3.64
N MET A 73 -4.70 2.03 -2.67
CA MET A 73 -4.35 0.59 -2.75
C MET A 73 -5.10 -0.25 -1.72
N GLY A 74 -5.79 0.34 -0.76
CA GLY A 74 -6.43 -0.41 0.31
C GLY A 74 -6.65 0.43 1.56
N SER A 75 -7.38 -0.13 2.52
CA SER A 75 -7.71 0.53 3.78
C SER A 75 -7.81 -0.49 4.90
N THR A 76 -7.75 -0.03 6.15
CA THR A 76 -8.11 -0.83 7.33
C THR A 76 -9.62 -1.10 7.42
N GLU A 77 -10.44 -0.37 6.66
CA GLU A 77 -11.91 -0.46 6.65
C GLU A 77 -12.49 -1.34 5.53
N VAL A 78 -11.63 -1.99 4.75
CA VAL A 78 -11.97 -2.87 3.61
C VAL A 78 -11.97 -4.34 4.03
#